data_AF-A0A8J5HI22-F1
#
_entry.id   AF-A0A8J5HI22-F1
#
_cell.length_a   1.000
_cell.length_b   1.000
_cell.length_c   1.000
_cell.angle_alpha   90.00
_cell.angle_beta   90.00
_cell.angle_gamma   90.00
#
_symmetry.space_group_name_H-M   'P 1'
#
loop_
_entity.id
_entity.type
_entity.pdbx_description
1 polymer ?
#
loop_
_entity_poly.entity_id
_entity_poly.type
_entity_poly.pdbx_seq_one_letter_code
_entity_poly.pdbx_strand_id
1 'polypeptide(L)'
;MDGSGSWESLLVEWTPEELRQSESHSHGMTEFLLESEDVLVQGHGVVLVNTDVAGTLAVTNFRILFVSEVSQQVIELGTIPLATIEKFSKYAYLTECMLKPN
;
A
#
# COMPACT_ATOMS: atom_id res chain seq x y z
N MET A 1 -14.38 25.41 28.85
CA MET A 1 -14.47 25.20 27.39
C MET A 1 -13.45 24.14 27.09
N ASP A 2 -13.86 22.91 27.35
CA ASP A 2 -12.98 21.75 27.45
C ASP A 2 -12.91 21.10 26.07
N GLY A 3 -11.90 21.48 25.30
CA GLY A 3 -11.58 20.89 24.00
C GLY A 3 -10.77 19.61 24.19
N SER A 4 -11.41 18.55 24.67
CA SER A 4 -10.87 17.19 24.60
C SER A 4 -11.00 16.69 23.16
N GLY A 5 -9.98 16.98 22.34
CA GLY A 5 -9.80 16.37 21.02
C GLY A 5 -9.35 14.93 21.20
N SER A 6 -10.33 14.03 21.37
CA SER A 6 -10.14 12.59 21.40
C SER A 6 -9.61 12.11 20.04
N TRP A 7 -8.29 11.94 19.95
CA TRP A 7 -7.64 11.25 18.84
C TRP A 7 -7.91 9.74 18.85
N GLU A 8 -8.63 9.24 19.86
CA GLU A 8 -9.02 7.83 20.00
C GLU A 8 -10.14 7.42 19.03
N SER A 9 -10.81 8.35 18.36
CA SER A 9 -11.80 8.02 17.30
C SER A 9 -11.17 7.76 15.93
N LEU A 10 -9.85 7.95 15.76
CA LEU A 10 -9.11 7.58 14.54
C LEU A 10 -8.44 6.21 14.65
N LEU A 11 -8.66 5.48 15.76
CA LEU A 11 -8.55 4.03 15.78
C LEU A 11 -9.73 3.45 14.99
N VAL A 12 -9.73 3.71 13.68
CA VAL A 12 -10.45 2.88 12.73
C VAL A 12 -9.75 1.54 12.82
N GLU A 13 -10.32 0.67 13.66
CA GLU A 13 -10.11 -0.76 13.60
C GLU A 13 -10.27 -1.15 12.13
N TRP A 14 -9.15 -1.49 11.47
CA TRP A 14 -9.13 -1.89 10.07
C TRP A 14 -9.93 -3.18 9.94
N THR A 15 -11.25 -3.05 9.80
CA THR A 15 -12.13 -4.19 9.60
C THR A 15 -12.03 -4.61 8.13
N PRO A 16 -11.74 -5.89 7.83
CA PRO A 16 -11.56 -6.42 6.47
C PRO A 16 -12.74 -6.21 5.51
N GLU A 17 -13.89 -5.74 6.01
CA GLU A 17 -15.18 -5.76 5.34
C GLU A 17 -15.37 -4.61 4.33
N GLU A 18 -14.66 -3.48 4.50
CA GLU A 18 -14.72 -2.32 3.58
C GLU A 18 -13.93 -2.52 2.28
N LEU A 19 -13.21 -3.64 2.12
CA LEU A 19 -12.43 -3.94 0.90
C LEU A 19 -13.28 -4.34 -0.31
N ARG A 20 -14.58 -4.58 -0.14
CA ARG A 20 -15.44 -5.12 -1.20
C ARG A 20 -15.99 -4.08 -2.19
N GLN A 21 -15.78 -2.78 -1.96
CA GLN A 21 -16.47 -1.72 -2.71
C GLN A 21 -15.57 -0.76 -3.50
N SER A 22 -14.26 -0.99 -3.50
CA SER A 22 -13.33 -0.19 -4.30
C SER A 22 -13.01 -0.94 -5.60
N GLU A 23 -13.96 -1.02 -6.52
CA GLU A 23 -13.69 -1.34 -7.93
C GLU A 23 -12.93 -0.17 -8.59
N SER A 24 -11.76 0.19 -8.06
CA SER A 24 -10.80 1.01 -8.79
C SER A 24 -10.13 0.08 -9.80
N HIS A 25 -10.64 0.10 -11.02
CA HIS A 25 -10.11 -0.61 -12.18
C HIS A 25 -8.57 -0.62 -12.15
N SER A 26 -8.01 -1.80 -11.92
CA SER A 26 -6.59 -2.11 -11.78
C SER A 26 -5.87 -2.08 -13.13
N HIS A 27 -5.97 -0.96 -13.88
CA HIS A 27 -5.61 -0.88 -15.31
C HIS A 27 -4.13 -1.16 -15.65
N GLY A 28 -3.28 -1.50 -14.68
CA GLY A 28 -1.93 -2.03 -14.91
C GLY A 28 -1.54 -3.19 -13.99
N MET A 29 -2.47 -3.78 -13.22
CA MET A 29 -2.16 -4.88 -12.29
C MET A 29 -2.62 -6.24 -12.80
N THR A 30 -3.73 -6.28 -13.55
CA THR A 30 -4.38 -7.52 -14.00
C THR A 30 -3.47 -8.38 -14.87
N GLU A 31 -2.53 -7.78 -15.61
CA GLU A 31 -1.58 -8.51 -16.46
C GLU A 31 -0.51 -9.29 -15.67
N PHE A 32 -0.30 -8.93 -14.40
CA PHE A 32 0.72 -9.52 -13.55
C PHE A 32 0.16 -10.56 -12.55
N LEU A 33 -1.16 -10.69 -12.48
CA LEU A 33 -1.85 -11.63 -11.59
C LEU A 33 -1.85 -13.04 -12.18
N LEU A 34 -1.73 -14.04 -11.30
CA LEU A 34 -1.98 -15.44 -11.66
C LEU A 34 -3.49 -15.71 -11.82
N GLU A 35 -3.85 -16.83 -12.45
CA GLU A 35 -5.24 -17.16 -12.84
C GLU A 35 -6.26 -17.17 -11.68
N SER A 36 -5.83 -17.36 -10.43
CA SER A 36 -6.67 -17.31 -9.23
C SER A 36 -6.21 -16.27 -8.21
N GLU A 37 -5.39 -15.33 -8.66
CA GLU A 37 -4.85 -14.26 -7.82
C GLU A 37 -5.74 -13.02 -7.93
N ASP A 38 -6.26 -12.58 -6.78
CA ASP A 38 -7.15 -11.43 -6.68
C ASP A 38 -6.48 -10.32 -5.86
N VAL A 39 -6.63 -9.08 -6.31
CA VAL A 39 -6.16 -7.91 -5.57
C VAL A 39 -7.12 -7.63 -4.42
N LEU A 40 -6.61 -7.66 -3.19
CA LEU A 40 -7.37 -7.32 -1.99
C LEU A 40 -7.31 -5.82 -1.70
N VAL A 41 -6.13 -5.22 -1.85
CA VAL A 41 -5.86 -3.80 -1.56
C VAL A 41 -4.83 -3.26 -2.53
N GLN A 42 -4.97 -2.00 -2.93
CA GLN A 42 -3.99 -1.29 -3.74
C GLN A 42 -3.65 0.07 -3.12
N GLY A 43 -2.35 0.40 -3.09
CA GLY A 43 -1.82 1.70 -2.71
C GLY A 43 -1.03 2.31 -3.87
N HIS A 44 -1.26 3.59 -4.15
CA HIS A 44 -0.57 4.36 -5.20
C HIS A 44 0.47 5.30 -4.58
N GLY A 45 1.48 5.69 -5.37
CA GLY A 45 2.56 6.57 -4.91
C GLY A 45 3.44 5.95 -3.81
N VAL A 46 3.46 4.62 -3.72
CA VAL A 46 4.29 3.89 -2.77
C VAL A 46 5.71 3.86 -3.29
N VAL A 47 6.69 4.19 -2.45
CA VAL A 47 8.11 4.17 -2.83
C VAL A 47 8.76 2.93 -2.25
N LEU A 48 9.34 2.11 -3.14
CA LEU A 48 10.19 1.01 -2.70
C LEU A 48 11.58 1.56 -2.35
N VAL A 49 11.90 1.60 -1.05
CA VAL A 49 13.12 2.23 -0.48
C VAL A 49 14.41 1.76 -1.16
N ASN A 50 14.48 0.51 -1.62
CA ASN A 50 15.66 -0.03 -2.32
C ASN A 50 15.92 0.62 -3.70
N THR A 51 14.89 1.17 -4.32
CA THR A 51 14.95 1.69 -5.70
C THR A 51 14.69 3.19 -5.77
N ASP A 52 14.10 3.79 -4.73
CA ASP A 52 13.62 5.19 -4.70
C ASP A 52 12.63 5.52 -5.84
N VAL A 53 12.02 4.49 -6.43
CA VAL A 53 11.04 4.61 -7.49
C VAL A 53 9.65 4.53 -6.88
N ALA A 54 8.80 5.50 -7.25
CA ALA A 54 7.38 5.48 -6.95
C ALA A 54 6.66 4.43 -7.81
N GLY A 55 5.68 3.79 -7.21
CA GLY A 55 4.96 2.68 -7.80
C GLY A 55 3.61 2.46 -7.16
N THR A 56 2.95 1.42 -7.67
CA THR A 56 1.73 0.88 -7.12
C THR A 56 2.06 -0.40 -6.36
N LEU A 57 1.62 -0.47 -5.10
CA LEU A 57 1.70 -1.67 -4.28
C LEU A 57 0.32 -2.34 -4.24
N ALA A 58 0.21 -3.58 -4.72
CA ALA A 58 -0.97 -4.41 -4.48
C ALA A 58 -0.67 -5.48 -3.44
N VAL A 59 -1.64 -5.70 -2.56
CA VAL A 59 -1.71 -6.87 -1.70
C VAL A 59 -2.74 -7.80 -2.30
N THR A 60 -2.32 -8.99 -2.72
CA THR A 60 -3.21 -10.03 -3.26
C THR A 60 -3.51 -11.09 -2.21
N ASN A 61 -4.31 -12.09 -2.57
CA ASN A 61 -4.52 -13.30 -1.76
C ASN A 61 -3.31 -14.25 -1.73
N PHE A 62 -2.25 -13.99 -2.51
CA PHE A 62 -1.09 -14.88 -2.64
C PHE A 62 0.24 -14.19 -2.26
N ARG A 63 0.44 -12.94 -2.68
CA ARG A 63 1.69 -12.19 -2.52
C ARG A 63 1.44 -10.69 -2.47
N ILE A 64 2.46 -9.97 -2.01
CA ILE A 64 2.58 -8.55 -2.23
C ILE A 64 3.26 -8.36 -3.59
N LEU A 65 2.76 -7.43 -4.40
CA LEU A 65 3.26 -7.13 -5.73
C LEU A 65 3.50 -5.63 -5.86
N PHE A 66 4.67 -5.24 -6.34
CA PHE A 66 5.02 -3.85 -6.59
C PHE A 66 5.26 -3.62 -8.07
N VAL A 67 4.53 -2.68 -8.65
CA VAL A 67 4.69 -2.24 -10.04
C VAL A 67 5.23 -0.83 -10.05
N SER A 68 6.36 -0.63 -10.73
CA SER A 68 6.97 0.68 -10.91
C SER A 68 6.15 1.53 -11.85
N GLU A 69 5.89 2.79 -11.48
CA GLU A 69 5.21 3.73 -12.39
C GLU A 69 6.09 4.12 -13.58
N VAL A 70 7.42 4.06 -13.41
CA VAL A 70 8.38 4.45 -14.44
C VAL A 70 8.50 3.39 -15.53
N SER A 71 8.68 2.13 -15.13
CA SER A 71 8.89 1.02 -16.07
C SER A 71 7.61 0.28 -16.42
N GLN A 72 6.51 0.53 -15.69
CA GLN A 72 5.23 -0.20 -15.83
C GLN A 72 5.46 -1.72 -15.75
N GLN A 73 6.41 -2.15 -14.92
CA GLN A 73 6.80 -3.54 -14.74
C GLN A 73 6.88 -3.88 -13.25
N VAL A 74 6.66 -5.16 -12.96
CA VAL A 74 6.85 -5.72 -11.63
C VAL A 74 8.31 -5.66 -11.24
N ILE A 75 8.58 -5.14 -10.06
CA ILE A 75 9.90 -5.16 -9.46
C ILE A 75 10.01 -6.41 -8.59
N GLU A 76 10.94 -7.31 -8.92
CA GLU A 76 11.14 -8.57 -8.21
C GLU A 76 11.40 -8.36 -6.71
N LEU A 77 12.19 -7.33 -6.36
CA LEU A 77 12.45 -6.95 -4.95
C LEU A 77 11.19 -6.57 -4.17
N GLY A 78 10.16 -6.05 -4.85
CA GLY A 78 8.88 -5.70 -4.25
C GLY A 78 7.83 -6.81 -4.38
N THR A 79 8.21 -7.99 -4.86
CA THR A 79 7.33 -9.16 -5.01
C THR A 79 7.63 -10.17 -3.91
N ILE A 80 6.73 -10.30 -2.94
CA ILE A 80 6.97 -11.12 -1.73
C ILE A 80 5.75 -12.00 -1.47
N PRO A 81 5.87 -13.34 -1.54
CA PRO A 81 4.78 -14.25 -1.18
C PRO A 81 4.34 -14.07 0.27
N LEU A 82 3.03 -14.04 0.52
CA LEU A 82 2.50 -13.87 1.89
C LEU A 82 2.97 -14.99 2.82
N ALA A 83 3.12 -16.21 2.30
CA ALA A 83 3.62 -17.37 3.03
C ALA A 83 5.06 -17.21 3.54
N THR A 84 5.85 -16.28 2.99
CA THR A 84 7.24 -16.03 3.40
C THR A 84 7.38 -14.90 4.42
N ILE A 85 6.31 -14.17 4.70
CA ILE A 85 6.35 -13.03 5.63
C ILE A 85 6.14 -13.55 7.05
N GLU A 86 7.22 -13.65 7.82
CA GLU A 86 7.15 -14.05 9.22
C GLU A 86 6.74 -12.91 10.16
N LYS A 87 7.05 -11.66 9.78
CA LYS A 87 6.81 -10.47 10.60
C LYS A 87 6.57 -9.24 9.74
N PHE A 88 5.54 -8.47 10.11
CA PHE A 88 5.27 -7.16 9.56
C PHE A 88 5.33 -6.10 10.67
N SER A 89 6.02 -4.99 10.40
CA SER A 89 6.13 -3.84 11.30
C SER A 89 5.76 -2.57 10.57
N LYS A 90 4.87 -1.77 11.16
CA LYS A 90 4.52 -0.43 10.65
C LYS A 90 5.33 0.60 11.42
N TYR A 91 6.07 1.43 10.69
CA TYR A 91 6.74 2.62 11.24
C TYR A 91 6.05 3.86 10.71
N ALA A 92 5.58 4.72 11.61
CA ALA A 92 5.07 6.04 11.27
C ALA A 92 6.17 7.05 11.57
N TYR A 93 6.64 7.74 10.53
CA TYR A 93 7.59 8.84 10.66
C TYR A 93 6.83 10.14 10.51
N LEU A 94 7.03 11.07 11.46
CA LEU A 94 6.59 12.45 11.28
C LEU A 94 7.57 13.10 10.32
N THR A 95 7.21 13.16 9.04
CA THR A 95 7.90 14.04 8.10
C THR A 95 7.40 15.45 8.36
N GLU A 96 8.19 16.27 9.06
CA GLU A 96 8.01 17.72 9.03
C GLU A 96 8.14 18.15 7.56
N CYS A 97 7.00 18.38 6.90
CA CYS A 97 6.98 19.10 5.65
C CYS A 97 7.57 20.49 5.95
N MET A 98 8.86 20.68 5.63
CA MET A 98 9.49 22.00 5.65
C MET A 98 8.83 22.88 4.60
N LEU A 99 7.66 23.43 4.94
CA LEU A 99 7.12 24.63 4.33
C LEU A 99 8.10 25.74 4.68
N LYS A 100 9.08 25.99 3.79
CA LYS A 100 9.90 27.19 3.88
C LYS A 100 8.95 28.39 3.85
N PRO A 101 8.92 29.23 4.90
CA PRO A 101 8.19 30.49 4.81
C PRO A 101 8.91 31.40 3.80
N ASN A 102 8.12 31.96 2.87
CA ASN A 102 8.53 33.03 1.95
C ASN A 102 8.97 34.28 2.72
#